data_AF-A0A257GNF6-F1
#
_entry.id   AF-A0A257GNF6-F1
#
_cell.length_a   1.000
_cell.length_b   1.000
_cell.length_c   1.000
_cell.angle_alpha   90.00
_cell.angle_beta   90.00
_cell.angle_gamma   90.00
#
_symmetry.space_group_name_H-M   'P 1'
#
loop_
_entity.id
_entity.type
_entity.pdbx_description
1 polymer ?
#
loop_
_entity_poly.entity_id
_entity_poly.type
_entity_poly.pdbx_seq_one_letter_code
_entity_poly.pdbx_strand_id
1 'polypeptide(L)'
;MGPAQAIRVGFSKSFQYSGRASRPEFWWFAGFWLALSFLVKLVRSIAAKSAYDPDSTVSFIAVLLICLMSAMAVGLVGWPLLAVARRRAQDVGVAGKIFALSFAVSIILPMMISTIPSAPMYLLPSLRLVGPAIAIALLLLCLLPSRKGPNHFGPNPSEVTP
;
A
#
# COMPACT_ATOMS: atom_id res chain seq x y z
N MET A 1 15.84 14.15 0.54
CA MET A 1 15.31 13.51 1.76
C MET A 1 15.86 12.10 1.91
N GLY A 2 16.32 11.75 3.11
CA GLY A 2 16.79 10.40 3.44
C GLY A 2 15.66 9.44 3.85
N PRO A 3 15.95 8.12 3.97
CA PRO A 3 14.96 7.09 4.28
C PRO A 3 14.27 7.28 5.63
N ALA A 4 15.04 7.50 6.71
CA ALA A 4 14.48 7.71 8.05
C ALA A 4 13.56 8.94 8.12
N GLN A 5 13.96 10.01 7.43
CA GLN A 5 13.15 11.23 7.33
C GLN A 5 11.84 10.97 6.59
N ALA A 6 11.87 10.23 5.47
CA ALA A 6 10.67 9.89 4.72
C ALA A 6 9.68 9.04 5.53
N ILE A 7 10.18 8.07 6.30
CA ILE A 7 9.35 7.24 7.20
C ILE A 7 8.69 8.12 8.27
N ARG A 8 9.46 8.98 8.94
CA ARG A 8 8.93 9.93 9.93
C ARG A 8 7.88 10.86 9.33
N VAL A 9 8.15 11.41 8.14
CA VAL A 9 7.23 12.31 7.45
C VAL A 9 5.95 11.57 7.07
N GLY A 10 6.03 10.35 6.53
CA GLY A 10 4.86 9.55 6.17
C GLY A 10 3.94 9.29 7.35
N PHE A 11 4.50 8.93 8.52
CA PHE A 11 3.71 8.77 9.75
C PHE A 11 3.15 10.12 10.27
N SER A 12 3.95 11.19 10.26
CA SER A 12 3.47 12.51 10.73
C SER A 12 2.34 13.09 9.86
N LYS A 13 2.35 12.78 8.57
CA LYS A 13 1.39 13.28 7.57
C LYS A 13 0.38 12.23 7.15
N SER A 14 0.16 11.19 7.96
CA SER A 14 -0.73 10.08 7.64
C SER A 14 -2.21 10.46 7.50
N PHE A 15 -2.62 11.58 8.11
CA PHE A 15 -3.97 12.13 8.00
C PHE A 15 -4.03 13.39 7.12
N GLN A 16 -2.92 13.76 6.48
CA GLN A 16 -2.86 14.89 5.56
C GLN A 16 -2.99 14.41 4.12
N TYR A 17 -4.21 14.58 3.58
CA TYR A 17 -4.57 14.13 2.23
C TYR A 17 -4.52 15.22 1.15
N SER A 18 -4.07 16.41 1.52
CA SER A 18 -3.86 17.52 0.60
C SER A 18 -2.41 17.96 0.69
N GLY A 19 -1.83 18.30 -0.45
CA GLY A 19 -0.46 18.77 -0.56
C GLY A 19 0.34 17.97 -1.58
N ARG A 20 1.61 18.31 -1.72
CA ARG A 20 2.51 17.67 -2.68
C ARG A 20 3.53 16.83 -1.93
N ALA A 21 3.78 15.61 -2.43
CA ALA A 21 4.84 14.73 -1.92
C ALA A 21 5.99 14.68 -2.92
N SER A 22 7.21 14.84 -2.41
CA SER A 22 8.42 14.69 -3.21
C SER A 22 8.61 13.22 -3.63
N ARG A 23 9.36 12.97 -4.71
CA ARG A 23 9.65 11.58 -5.15
C ARG A 23 10.33 10.76 -4.04
N PRO A 24 11.38 11.27 -3.35
CA PRO A 24 12.03 10.48 -2.31
C PRO A 24 11.12 10.22 -1.10
N GLU A 25 10.22 11.15 -0.74
CA GLU A 25 9.22 10.94 0.30
C GLU A 25 8.33 9.72 -0.02
N PHE A 26 7.85 9.61 -1.26
CA PHE A 26 7.04 8.47 -1.69
C PHE A 26 7.84 7.18 -1.77
N TRP A 27 8.98 7.15 -2.48
CA TRP A 27 9.71 5.90 -2.77
C TRP A 27 10.34 5.27 -1.53
N TRP A 28 10.86 6.08 -0.60
CA TRP A 28 11.37 5.53 0.66
C TRP A 28 10.25 4.97 1.54
N PHE A 29 9.10 5.64 1.61
CA PHE A 29 7.95 5.14 2.37
C PHE A 29 7.34 3.87 1.74
N ALA A 30 7.20 3.86 0.42
CA ALA A 30 6.75 2.69 -0.33
C ALA A 30 7.73 1.52 -0.19
N GLY A 31 9.05 1.78 -0.25
CA GLY A 31 10.09 0.79 0.00
C GLY A 31 10.03 0.20 1.41
N PHE A 32 9.81 1.04 2.43
CA PHE A 32 9.58 0.59 3.81
C PHE A 32 8.36 -0.33 3.91
N TRP A 33 7.23 0.06 3.30
CA TRP A 33 6.02 -0.78 3.28
C TRP A 33 6.23 -2.11 2.53
N LEU A 34 6.96 -2.10 1.42
CA LEU A 34 7.32 -3.30 0.66
C LEU A 34 8.20 -4.23 1.49
N ALA A 35 9.22 -3.70 2.17
CA ALA A 35 10.10 -4.47 3.04
C ALA A 35 9.32 -5.11 4.19
N LEU A 36 8.45 -4.36 4.85
CA LEU A 36 7.59 -4.89 5.92
C LEU A 36 6.64 -5.98 5.40
N SER A 37 6.01 -5.76 4.24
CA SER A 37 5.12 -6.74 3.61
C SER A 37 5.86 -8.01 3.21
N PHE A 38 7.10 -7.88 2.75
CA PHE A 38 7.96 -9.02 2.43
C PHE A 38 8.32 -9.82 3.70
N LEU A 39 8.70 -9.15 4.79
CA LEU A 39 9.02 -9.80 6.06
C LEU A 39 7.82 -10.58 6.62
N VAL A 40 6.62 -10.00 6.61
CA VAL A 40 5.40 -10.70 7.05
C VAL A 40 5.14 -11.95 6.21
N LYS A 41 5.28 -11.85 4.88
CA LYS A 41 5.12 -13.01 3.97
C LYS A 41 6.17 -14.08 4.22
N LEU A 42 7.41 -13.69 4.51
CA LEU A 42 8.51 -14.60 4.84
C LEU A 42 8.21 -15.37 6.12
N VAL A 43 7.85 -14.67 7.20
CA VAL A 43 7.45 -15.29 8.48
C VAL A 43 6.29 -16.27 8.28
N ARG A 44 5.25 -15.86 7.55
CA ARG A 44 4.12 -16.74 7.22
C ARG A 44 4.53 -17.99 6.44
N SER A 45 5.45 -17.85 5.47
CA SER A 45 5.95 -18.98 4.66
C SER A 45 6.72 -20.00 5.49
N ILE A 46 7.51 -19.53 6.45
CA ILE A 46 8.25 -20.39 7.38
C ILE A 46 7.27 -21.09 8.34
N ALA A 47 6.34 -20.33 8.92
CA ALA A 47 5.36 -20.85 9.87
C ALA A 47 4.41 -21.88 9.24
N ALA A 48 3.97 -21.66 7.99
CA ALA A 48 3.08 -22.60 7.28
C ALA A 48 3.74 -23.95 6.94
N LYS A 49 5.08 -24.03 6.96
CA LYS A 49 5.83 -25.28 6.73
C LYS A 49 6.12 -26.06 8.01
N SER A 50 6.06 -25.41 9.17
CA SER A 50 6.02 -26.14 10.44
C SER A 50 4.66 -26.83 10.51
N ALA A 51 4.66 -28.16 10.70
CA ALA A 51 3.47 -29.00 10.63
C ALA A 51 2.28 -28.35 11.37
N TYR A 52 1.36 -27.78 10.59
CA TYR A 52 0.15 -27.18 11.11
C TYR A 52 -0.76 -28.34 11.53
N ASP A 53 -0.82 -28.58 12.84
CA ASP A 53 -1.79 -29.49 13.42
C ASP A 53 -3.05 -28.67 13.76
N PRO A 54 -4.18 -28.84 13.03
CA PRO A 54 -5.38 -28.04 13.20
C PRO A 54 -6.02 -28.19 14.58
N ASP A 55 -5.74 -29.28 15.29
CA ASP A 55 -6.33 -29.58 16.60
C ASP A 55 -5.48 -29.06 17.77
N SER A 56 -4.27 -28.57 17.48
CA SER A 56 -3.37 -28.01 18.48
C SER A 56 -3.69 -26.54 18.80
N THR A 57 -3.86 -26.22 20.08
CA THR A 57 -4.01 -24.84 20.57
C THR A 57 -2.80 -23.96 20.19
N VAL A 58 -1.61 -24.56 20.08
CA VAL A 58 -0.37 -23.84 19.69
C VAL A 58 -0.44 -23.40 18.23
N SER A 59 -0.92 -24.26 17.33
CA SER A 59 -1.14 -23.92 15.91
C SER A 59 -2.15 -22.78 15.77
N PHE A 60 -3.24 -22.83 16.54
CA PHE A 60 -4.27 -21.78 16.53
C PHE A 60 -3.69 -20.41 16.96
N ILE A 61 -2.93 -20.37 18.06
CA ILE A 61 -2.28 -19.15 18.54
C ILE A 61 -1.28 -18.61 17.50
N ALA A 62 -0.49 -19.49 16.88
CA ALA A 62 0.48 -19.09 15.85
C ALA A 62 -0.22 -18.46 14.63
N VAL A 63 -1.30 -19.06 14.14
CA VAL A 63 -2.10 -18.50 13.04
C VAL A 63 -2.71 -17.15 13.42
N LEU A 64 -3.28 -17.03 14.62
CA LEU A 64 -3.85 -15.77 15.11
C LEU A 64 -2.81 -14.64 15.14
N LEU A 65 -1.61 -14.91 15.65
CA LEU A 65 -0.51 -13.94 15.71
C LEU A 65 -0.05 -13.54 14.31
N ILE A 66 0.06 -14.48 13.37
CA ILE A 66 0.41 -14.18 11.97
C ILE A 66 -0.66 -13.32 11.30
N CYS A 67 -1.94 -13.60 11.54
CA CYS A 67 -3.06 -12.79 11.06
C CYS A 67 -3.00 -11.38 11.65
N LEU A 68 -2.73 -11.25 12.96
CA LEU A 68 -2.59 -9.95 13.62
C LEU A 68 -1.42 -9.14 13.06
N MET A 69 -0.25 -9.76 12.90
CA MET A 69 0.92 -9.13 12.29
C MET A 69 0.62 -8.63 10.86
N SER A 70 -0.10 -9.45 10.09
CA SER A 70 -0.50 -9.10 8.72
C SER A 70 -1.48 -7.92 8.71
N ALA A 71 -2.48 -7.93 9.59
CA ALA A 71 -3.43 -6.85 9.74
C ALA A 71 -2.76 -5.55 10.19
N MET A 72 -1.80 -5.62 11.11
CA MET A 72 -1.04 -4.45 11.57
C MET A 72 -0.17 -3.87 10.45
N ALA A 73 0.54 -4.70 9.68
CA ALA A 73 1.36 -4.21 8.57
C ALA A 73 0.53 -3.51 7.48
N VAL A 74 -0.65 -4.05 7.15
CA VAL A 74 -1.54 -3.45 6.16
C VAL A 74 -2.27 -2.22 6.73
N GLY A 75 -2.80 -2.31 7.93
CA GLY A 75 -3.61 -1.25 8.54
C GLY A 75 -2.78 -0.04 8.99
N LEU A 76 -1.73 -0.26 9.78
CA LEU A 76 -0.95 0.82 10.40
C LEU A 76 -0.04 1.53 9.39
N VAL A 77 0.51 0.80 8.41
CA VAL A 77 1.47 1.36 7.45
C VAL A 77 0.82 1.63 6.09
N GLY A 78 -0.18 0.83 5.69
CA GLY A 78 -0.90 1.05 4.44
C GLY A 78 -1.68 2.36 4.43
N TRP A 79 -2.26 2.78 5.55
CA TRP A 79 -2.97 4.06 5.62
C TRP A 79 -2.06 5.29 5.41
N PRO A 80 -0.90 5.42 6.08
CA PRO A 80 0.11 6.41 5.74
C PRO A 80 0.57 6.35 4.27
N LEU A 81 0.74 5.15 3.71
CA LEU A 81 1.13 4.97 2.31
C LEU A 81 0.11 5.60 1.36
N LEU A 82 -1.19 5.46 1.66
CA LEU A 82 -2.25 6.12 0.89
C LEU A 82 -2.20 7.63 0.97
N ALA A 83 -1.92 8.17 2.16
CA ALA A 83 -1.80 9.62 2.33
C ALA A 83 -0.64 10.17 1.49
N VAL A 84 0.52 9.51 1.49
CA VAL A 84 1.67 9.91 0.67
C VAL A 84 1.40 9.70 -0.82
N ALA A 85 0.80 8.57 -1.21
CA ALA A 85 0.45 8.28 -2.61
C ALA A 85 -0.56 9.28 -3.16
N ARG A 86 -1.54 9.69 -2.36
CA ARG A 86 -2.50 10.74 -2.72
C ARG A 86 -1.81 12.08 -2.94
N ARG A 87 -0.88 12.49 -2.07
CA ARG A 87 -0.09 13.72 -2.23
C ARG A 87 0.88 13.63 -3.42
N ARG A 88 1.37 12.45 -3.77
CA ARG A 88 2.15 12.20 -5.00
C ARG A 88 1.27 12.38 -6.25
N ALA A 89 0.04 11.88 -6.22
CA ALA A 89 -0.92 12.05 -7.31
C ALA A 89 -1.25 13.53 -7.56
N GLN A 90 -1.48 14.25 -6.47
CA GLN A 90 -1.71 15.69 -6.46
C GLN A 90 -0.50 16.47 -7.01
N ASP A 91 0.73 16.01 -6.76
CA ASP A 91 1.94 16.60 -7.34
C ASP A 91 2.02 16.46 -8.87
N VAL A 92 1.51 15.36 -9.42
CA VAL A 92 1.40 15.13 -10.88
C VAL A 92 0.18 15.87 -11.48
N GLY A 93 -0.72 16.39 -10.65
CA GLY A 93 -1.93 17.11 -11.05
C GLY A 93 -3.13 16.19 -11.29
N VAL A 94 -3.11 14.97 -10.73
CA VAL A 94 -4.21 14.01 -10.83
C VAL A 94 -5.11 14.13 -9.59
N ALA A 95 -6.42 13.91 -9.77
CA ALA A 95 -7.38 13.95 -8.69
C ALA A 95 -7.03 12.91 -7.61
N GLY A 96 -6.65 13.37 -6.42
CA GLY A 96 -6.20 12.51 -5.31
C GLY A 96 -7.22 11.45 -4.84
N LYS A 97 -8.50 11.58 -5.19
CA LYS A 97 -9.56 10.60 -4.89
C LYS A 97 -9.35 9.26 -5.62
N ILE A 98 -8.66 9.25 -6.76
CA ILE A 98 -8.41 8.04 -7.55
C ILE A 98 -7.65 6.99 -6.71
N PHE A 99 -6.69 7.41 -5.88
CA PHE A 99 -5.91 6.49 -5.04
C PHE A 99 -6.73 5.81 -3.94
N ALA A 100 -7.71 6.50 -3.35
CA ALA A 100 -8.59 5.91 -2.34
C ALA A 100 -9.48 4.82 -2.96
N LEU A 101 -10.03 5.10 -4.15
CA LEU A 101 -10.84 4.12 -4.90
C LEU A 101 -9.99 2.92 -5.32
N SER A 102 -8.79 3.14 -5.85
CA SER A 102 -7.89 2.07 -6.28
C SER A 102 -7.49 1.14 -5.14
N PHE A 103 -7.21 1.67 -3.94
CA PHE A 103 -6.85 0.83 -2.80
C PHE A 103 -8.05 0.04 -2.26
N ALA A 104 -9.23 0.66 -2.20
CA ALA A 104 -10.47 -0.02 -1.84
C ALA A 104 -10.75 -1.18 -2.81
N VAL A 105 -10.62 -0.95 -4.12
CA VAL A 105 -10.79 -2.00 -5.14
C VAL A 105 -9.73 -3.11 -4.98
N SER A 106 -8.46 -2.76 -4.79
CA SER A 106 -7.38 -3.75 -4.67
C SER A 106 -7.46 -4.63 -3.41
N ILE A 107 -8.15 -4.20 -2.35
CA ILE A 107 -8.32 -4.99 -1.12
C ILE A 107 -9.69 -5.67 -1.08
N ILE A 108 -10.76 -4.93 -1.34
CA ILE A 108 -12.14 -5.42 -1.19
C ILE A 108 -12.48 -6.42 -2.29
N LEU A 109 -12.09 -6.17 -3.54
CA LEU A 109 -12.44 -7.04 -4.67
C LEU A 109 -11.88 -8.46 -4.49
N PRO A 110 -10.60 -8.68 -4.14
CA PRO A 110 -10.10 -10.03 -3.87
C PRO A 110 -10.75 -10.70 -2.66
N MET A 111 -11.04 -9.96 -1.58
CA MET A 111 -11.74 -10.50 -0.41
C MET A 111 -13.14 -11.00 -0.76
N MET A 112 -13.93 -10.19 -1.49
CA MET A 112 -15.28 -10.58 -1.93
C MET A 112 -15.26 -11.76 -2.89
N ILE A 113 -14.24 -11.82 -3.77
CA ILE A 113 -14.06 -12.95 -4.69
C ILE A 113 -13.74 -14.25 -3.95
N SER A 114 -12.90 -14.19 -2.91
CA SER A 114 -12.50 -15.36 -2.13
C SER A 114 -13.65 -15.99 -1.32
N THR A 115 -14.76 -15.27 -1.11
CA THR A 115 -15.94 -15.78 -0.40
C THR A 115 -16.96 -16.47 -1.31
N ILE A 116 -16.77 -16.46 -2.64
CA ILE A 116 -17.72 -17.08 -3.58
C ILE A 116 -17.23 -18.48 -3.96
N PRO A 117 -17.80 -19.57 -3.40
CA PRO A 117 -17.27 -20.93 -3.57
C PRO A 117 -17.51 -21.51 -4.97
N SER A 118 -18.46 -20.95 -5.72
CA SER A 118 -19.00 -21.50 -6.98
C SER A 118 -18.76 -20.61 -8.21
N ALA A 119 -17.93 -19.57 -8.09
CA ALA A 119 -17.66 -18.71 -9.23
C ALA A 119 -16.90 -19.50 -10.32
N PRO A 120 -17.25 -19.31 -11.61
CA PRO A 120 -16.64 -20.05 -12.69
C PRO A 120 -15.12 -19.88 -12.67
N MET A 121 -14.38 -20.98 -12.75
CA MET A 121 -12.92 -21.03 -12.59
C MET A 121 -12.16 -20.07 -13.53
N TYR A 122 -12.79 -19.66 -14.64
CA TYR A 122 -12.27 -18.73 -15.64
C TYR A 122 -12.60 -17.25 -15.38
N LEU A 123 -13.63 -16.93 -14.59
CA LEU A 123 -14.00 -15.56 -14.24
C LEU A 123 -13.16 -15.02 -13.06
N LEU A 124 -12.74 -15.92 -12.17
CA LEU A 124 -11.98 -15.57 -10.97
C LEU A 124 -10.56 -15.05 -11.22
N PRO A 125 -9.76 -15.60 -12.16
CA PRO A 125 -8.40 -15.13 -12.41
C PRO A 125 -8.37 -13.76 -13.09
N SER A 126 -9.27 -13.50 -14.06
CA SER A 126 -9.33 -12.24 -14.79
C SER A 126 -9.72 -11.07 -13.89
N LEU A 127 -10.69 -11.25 -12.98
CA LEU A 127 -11.04 -10.22 -11.99
C LEU A 127 -9.94 -10.01 -10.94
N ARG A 128 -9.18 -11.05 -10.57
CA ARG A 128 -8.04 -10.93 -9.64
C ARG A 128 -6.88 -10.10 -10.20
N LEU A 129 -6.80 -9.92 -11.52
CA LEU A 129 -5.77 -9.11 -12.18
C LEU A 129 -6.12 -7.61 -12.21
N VAL A 130 -7.38 -7.23 -11.99
CA VAL A 130 -7.84 -5.83 -12.02
C VAL A 130 -7.15 -5.00 -10.94
N GLY A 131 -7.11 -5.48 -9.69
CA GLY A 131 -6.44 -4.80 -8.59
C GLY A 131 -4.94 -4.56 -8.85
N PRO A 132 -4.16 -5.60 -9.21
CA PRO A 132 -2.77 -5.46 -9.63
C PRO A 132 -2.57 -4.50 -10.81
N ALA A 133 -3.42 -4.56 -11.85
CA ALA A 133 -3.32 -3.65 -13.00
C ALA A 133 -3.51 -2.18 -12.59
N ILE A 134 -4.50 -1.90 -11.73
CA ILE A 134 -4.72 -0.56 -11.16
C ILE A 134 -3.51 -0.14 -10.32
N ALA A 135 -2.99 -1.03 -9.46
CA ALA A 135 -1.81 -0.75 -8.64
C ALA A 135 -0.57 -0.43 -9.50
N ILE A 136 -0.38 -1.14 -10.63
CA ILE A 136 0.68 -0.86 -11.61
C ILE A 136 0.47 0.51 -12.24
N ALA A 137 -0.74 0.83 -12.70
CA ALA A 137 -1.04 2.15 -13.28
C ALA A 137 -0.76 3.30 -12.28
N LEU A 138 -1.09 3.12 -11.01
CA LEU A 138 -0.76 4.06 -9.95
C LEU A 138 0.74 4.16 -9.67
N LEU A 139 1.47 3.05 -9.73
CA LEU A 139 2.93 3.02 -9.62
C LEU A 139 3.59 3.79 -10.78
N LEU A 140 3.11 3.59 -12.01
CA LEU A 140 3.55 4.34 -13.18
C LEU A 140 3.27 5.84 -13.02
N LEU A 141 2.11 6.20 -12.47
CA LEU A 141 1.79 7.58 -12.13
C LEU A 141 2.77 8.14 -11.09
N CYS A 142 3.13 7.37 -10.06
CA CYS A 142 4.09 7.80 -9.04
C CYS A 142 5.53 7.98 -9.58
N LEU A 143 5.88 7.33 -10.71
CA LEU A 143 7.14 7.50 -11.42
C LEU A 143 7.20 8.79 -12.27
N LEU A 144 6.04 9.36 -12.63
CA LEU A 144 5.98 10.58 -13.46
C LEU A 144 6.71 11.75 -12.78
N PRO A 145 7.24 12.70 -13.56
CA PRO A 145 7.87 13.88 -13.00
C PRO A 145 6.90 14.79 -12.27
N SER A 146 7.43 15.49 -11.26
CA SER A 146 6.71 16.56 -10.57
C SER A 146 6.38 17.69 -11.55
N ARG A 147 5.17 18.26 -11.44
CA ARG A 147 4.85 19.46 -12.22
C ARG A 147 5.74 20.62 -11.78
N LYS A 148 6.29 21.33 -12.77
CA LYS A 148 7.10 22.53 -12.55
C LYS A 148 6.24 23.66 -11.98
N GLY A 149 6.81 24.45 -11.07
CA GLY A 149 6.12 25.58 -10.46
C GLY A 149 4.97 25.18 -9.51
N PRO A 150 4.20 26.16 -9.02
CA PRO A 150 3.11 25.92 -8.09
C PRO A 150 1.90 25.27 -8.78
N ASN A 151 1.18 24.42 -8.04
CA ASN A 151 -0.13 23.93 -8.43
C ASN A 151 -1.17 24.28 -7.34
N HIS A 152 -2.45 23.99 -7.57
CA HIS A 152 -3.53 24.19 -6.59
C HIS A 152 -3.35 23.50 -5.22
N PHE A 153 -2.42 22.54 -5.11
CA PHE A 153 -2.06 21.83 -3.87
C PHE A 153 -0.76 22.37 -3.23
N GLY A 154 -0.10 23.36 -3.82
CA GLY A 154 1.05 24.05 -3.24
C GLY A 154 2.30 24.14 -4.15
N PRO A 155 3.40 24.70 -3.60
CA PRO A 155 4.67 24.86 -4.32
C PRO A 155 5.34 23.52 -4.59
N ASN A 156 6.19 23.47 -5.62
CA ASN A 156 6.87 22.24 -6.02
C ASN A 156 7.82 21.75 -4.91
N PRO A 157 7.64 20.54 -4.36
CA PRO A 157 8.48 20.03 -3.29
C PRO A 157 9.97 20.14 -3.58
N SER A 158 10.40 19.88 -4.83
CA SER A 158 11.81 19.93 -5.22
C SER A 158 12.39 21.34 -5.30
N GLU A 159 11.54 22.37 -5.35
CA GLU A 159 11.96 23.79 -5.43
C GLU A 159 12.00 24.44 -4.03
N VAL A 160 11.34 23.85 -3.02
CA VAL A 160 11.27 24.38 -1.65
C VAL A 160 11.97 23.52 -0.60
N THR A 161 12.30 22.25 -0.89
CA THR A 161 13.20 21.47 -0.02
C THR A 161 14.64 21.62 -0.48
N PRO A 162 15.59 21.97 0.42
CA PRO A 162 17.02 22.02 0.10
C PRO A 162 17.61 20.66 -0.25
#